data_AF-A0AAN6UZY3-F1
#
_entry.id   AF-A0AAN6UZY3-F1
#
_cell.length_a   1.000
_cell.length_b   1.000
_cell.length_c   1.000
_cell.angle_alpha   90.00
_cell.angle_beta   90.00
_cell.angle_gamma   90.00
#
_symmetry.space_group_name_H-M   'P 1'
#
loop_
_entity.id
_entity.type
_entity.pdbx_description
1 polymer ?
#
loop_
_entity_poly.entity_id
_entity_poly.type
_entity_poly.pdbx_seq_one_letter_code
_entity_poly.pdbx_strand_id
1 'polypeptide(L)'
;MAAVSPEQDVVSRYEDIVRTGTVFARQIDSNEKWDSSAPGNDAVFASFDEFADRNRRVLDILINKAGPIENLSAIGGRVATTLDQVKDTYHTITANIAALSDGLTKDMKLLGDSLENLVTLAIQKYSGRGTQKRAETFSA
;
A
#
# COMPACT_ATOMS: atom_id res chain seq x y z
N MET A 1 -26.59 -19.65 -0.25
CA MET A 1 -25.49 -18.67 -0.22
C MET A 1 -24.25 -19.37 -0.74
N ALA A 2 -23.68 -18.93 -1.87
CA ALA A 2 -22.42 -19.47 -2.33
C ALA A 2 -21.33 -19.07 -1.33
N ALA A 3 -20.56 -20.04 -0.83
CA ALA A 3 -19.44 -19.75 0.05
C ALA A 3 -18.42 -18.92 -0.74
N VAL A 4 -18.08 -17.73 -0.23
CA VAL A 4 -16.98 -16.92 -0.76
C VAL A 4 -15.74 -17.79 -0.65
N SER A 5 -15.09 -18.03 -1.78
CA SER A 5 -13.87 -18.82 -1.75
C SER A 5 -12.81 -18.05 -0.94
N PRO A 6 -11.90 -18.72 -0.19
CA PRO A 6 -10.86 -18.01 0.58
C PRO A 6 -10.09 -16.98 -0.26
N GLU A 7 -10.00 -17.21 -1.57
CA GLU A 7 -9.33 -16.35 -2.53
C GLU A 7 -10.17 -15.11 -2.91
N GLN A 8 -11.49 -15.26 -3.01
CA GLN A 8 -12.40 -14.12 -3.16
C GLN A 8 -12.44 -13.26 -1.89
N ASP A 9 -12.29 -13.87 -0.72
CA ASP A 9 -12.26 -13.15 0.57
C ASP A 9 -11.01 -12.24 0.66
N VAL A 10 -9.84 -12.73 0.23
CA VAL A 10 -8.60 -11.93 0.22
C VAL A 10 -8.74 -10.73 -0.73
N VAL A 11 -9.20 -10.94 -1.97
CA VAL A 11 -9.37 -9.85 -2.94
C VAL A 11 -10.40 -8.83 -2.44
N SER A 12 -11.54 -9.28 -1.93
CA SER A 12 -12.58 -8.40 -1.37
C SER A 12 -12.05 -7.51 -0.23
N ARG A 13 -11.22 -8.06 0.66
CA ARG A 13 -10.63 -7.27 1.77
C ARG A 13 -9.67 -6.20 1.27
N TYR A 14 -8.93 -6.45 0.19
CA TYR A 14 -8.09 -5.42 -0.42
C TYR A 14 -8.90 -4.37 -1.18
N GLU A 15 -9.98 -4.77 -1.84
CA GLU A 15 -10.93 -3.83 -2.45
C GLU A 15 -11.55 -2.91 -1.38
N ASP A 16 -11.83 -3.42 -0.18
CA ASP A 16 -12.30 -2.61 0.95
C ASP A 16 -11.24 -1.62 1.45
N ILE A 17 -9.95 -2.01 1.49
CA ILE A 17 -8.83 -1.11 1.81
C ILE A 17 -8.72 0.01 0.77
N VAL A 18 -8.74 -0.33 -0.52
CA VAL A 18 -8.72 0.65 -1.62
C VAL A 18 -9.91 1.61 -1.49
N ARG A 19 -11.11 1.08 -1.24
CA ARG A 19 -12.32 1.89 -1.11
C ARG A 19 -12.23 2.84 0.07
N THR A 20 -11.84 2.35 1.24
CA THR A 20 -11.71 3.16 2.46
C THR A 20 -10.62 4.22 2.31
N GLY A 21 -9.46 3.83 1.77
CA GLY A 21 -8.36 4.76 1.52
C GLY A 21 -8.71 5.81 0.46
N THR A 22 -9.44 5.44 -0.59
CA THR A 22 -9.93 6.39 -1.62
C THR A 22 -10.91 7.41 -1.01
N VAL A 23 -11.83 6.96 -0.14
CA VAL A 23 -12.74 7.87 0.57
C VAL A 23 -11.96 8.82 1.47
N PHE A 24 -11.01 8.31 2.25
CA PHE A 24 -10.17 9.12 3.11
C PHE A 24 -9.33 10.14 2.32
N ALA A 25 -8.70 9.72 1.22
CA ALA A 25 -7.89 10.60 0.37
C ALA A 25 -8.69 11.80 -0.16
N ARG A 26 -9.98 11.61 -0.49
CA ARG A 26 -10.89 12.67 -0.94
C ARG A 26 -11.32 13.62 0.18
N GLN A 27 -11.22 13.20 1.44
CA GLN A 27 -11.58 14.04 2.58
C GLN A 27 -10.42 14.98 2.99
N ILE A 28 -9.21 14.74 2.50
CA ILE A 28 -8.07 15.61 2.75
C ILE A 28 -8.19 16.83 1.81
N ASP A 29 -8.55 17.99 2.36
CA ASP A 29 -8.50 19.25 1.60
C ASP A 29 -7.08 19.82 1.60
N SER A 30 -6.31 19.45 0.57
CA SER A 30 -4.93 19.92 0.40
C SER A 30 -4.80 21.42 0.09
N ASN A 31 -5.91 22.14 -0.10
CA ASN A 31 -5.89 23.59 -0.37
C ASN A 31 -5.88 24.43 0.91
N GLU A 32 -6.26 23.85 2.05
CA GLU A 32 -6.20 24.50 3.34
C GLU A 32 -4.83 24.23 3.97
N LYS A 33 -3.87 25.12 3.73
CA LYS A 33 -2.54 25.05 4.34
C LYS A 33 -2.66 25.18 5.85
N TRP A 34 -2.05 24.25 6.58
CA TRP A 34 -2.00 24.27 8.03
C TRP A 34 -0.75 24.99 8.49
N ASP A 35 -0.87 25.74 9.59
CA ASP A 35 0.29 26.29 10.27
C ASP A 35 1.11 25.15 10.87
N SER A 36 2.32 24.95 10.37
CA SER A 36 3.24 23.89 10.82
C SER A 36 3.64 24.02 12.29
N SER A 37 3.43 25.20 12.90
CA SER A 37 3.65 25.47 14.32
C SER A 37 2.40 25.30 15.20
N ALA A 38 1.24 24.95 14.61
CA ALA A 38 0.00 24.78 15.36
C ALA A 38 0.07 23.59 16.35
N PRO A 39 -0.48 23.75 17.58
CA PRO A 39 -0.65 22.64 18.50
C PRO A 39 -1.51 21.54 17.87
N GLY A 40 -0.97 20.32 17.77
CA GLY A 40 -1.68 19.15 17.21
C GLY A 40 -1.04 18.55 15.96
N ASN A 41 -0.05 19.21 15.33
CA ASN A 41 0.66 18.63 14.18
C ASN A 41 1.40 17.33 14.51
N ASP A 42 1.92 17.21 15.73
CA ASP A 42 2.53 15.96 16.22
C ASP A 42 1.53 14.80 16.22
N ALA A 43 0.24 15.08 16.48
CA ALA A 43 -0.80 14.05 16.46
C ALA A 43 -1.10 13.58 15.02
N VAL A 44 -1.03 14.48 14.04
CA VAL A 44 -1.15 14.12 12.61
C VAL A 44 0.03 13.26 12.19
N PHE A 45 1.25 13.64 12.56
CA PHE A 45 2.44 12.85 12.26
C PHE A 45 2.39 11.48 12.91
N ALA A 46 2.07 11.39 14.20
CA ALA A 46 1.94 10.12 14.92
C ALA A 46 0.85 9.22 14.31
N SER A 47 -0.28 9.81 13.88
CA SER A 47 -1.36 9.07 13.22
C SER A 47 -0.91 8.53 11.85
N PHE A 48 -0.15 9.32 11.09
CA PHE A 48 0.39 8.88 9.80
C PHE A 48 1.47 7.80 9.96
N ASP A 49 2.33 7.92 10.98
CA ASP A 49 3.31 6.90 11.32
C ASP A 49 2.63 5.57 11.73
N GLU A 50 1.59 5.61 12.56
CA GLU A 50 0.81 4.42 12.91
C GLU A 50 0.11 3.81 11.68
N PHE A 51 -0.44 4.65 10.80
CA PHE A 51 -0.99 4.20 9.52
C PHE A 51 0.08 3.50 8.68
N ALA A 52 1.28 4.06 8.58
CA ALA A 52 2.39 3.48 7.82
C ALA A 52 2.85 2.15 8.43
N ASP A 53 3.02 2.06 9.75
CA ASP A 53 3.44 0.83 10.42
C ASP A 53 2.41 -0.31 10.25
N ARG A 54 1.11 -0.01 10.41
CA ARG A 54 0.05 -1.01 10.20
C ARG A 54 0.04 -1.53 8.77
N ASN A 55 0.16 -0.63 7.78
CA ASN A 55 0.18 -1.04 6.37
C ASN A 55 1.44 -1.81 6.00
N ARG A 56 2.60 -1.43 6.54
CA ARG A 56 3.84 -2.19 6.39
C ARG A 56 3.68 -3.63 6.88
N ARG A 57 3.12 -3.85 8.08
CA ARG A 57 2.89 -5.21 8.61
C ARG A 57 1.98 -6.04 7.71
N VAL A 58 0.91 -5.43 7.18
CA VAL A 58 0.01 -6.11 6.24
C VAL A 58 0.74 -6.49 4.95
N LEU A 59 1.57 -5.59 4.40
CA LEU A 59 2.36 -5.84 3.19
C LEU A 59 3.43 -6.91 3.42
N ASP A 60 4.09 -6.93 4.57
CA ASP A 60 5.06 -7.97 4.94
C ASP A 60 4.38 -9.35 5.02
N ILE A 61 3.19 -9.44 5.62
CA ILE A 61 2.40 -10.68 5.64
C ILE A 61 2.05 -11.12 4.21
N LEU A 62 1.65 -10.18 3.35
CA LEU A 62 1.31 -10.45 1.96
C LEU A 62 2.49 -10.98 1.15
N ILE A 63 3.65 -10.34 1.28
CA ILE A 63 4.89 -10.73 0.59
C ILE A 63 5.27 -12.16 0.99
N ASN A 64 5.19 -12.47 2.29
CA ASN A 64 5.48 -13.81 2.81
C ASN A 64 4.46 -14.86 2.37
N LYS A 65 3.20 -14.48 2.19
CA LYS A 65 2.12 -15.36 1.69
C LYS A 65 2.05 -15.47 0.16
N ALA A 66 2.80 -14.66 -0.58
CA ALA A 66 2.74 -14.68 -2.04
C ALA A 66 3.31 -15.99 -2.62
N GLY A 67 4.29 -16.63 -1.96
CA GLY A 67 4.88 -17.90 -2.41
C GLY A 67 3.86 -19.02 -2.69
N PRO A 68 2.90 -19.31 -1.78
CA PRO A 68 1.83 -20.26 -2.08
C PRO A 68 0.79 -19.78 -3.12
N ILE A 69 0.67 -18.47 -3.37
CA ILE A 69 -0.33 -17.88 -4.28
C ILE A 69 0.20 -17.72 -5.72
N GLU A 70 1.52 -17.67 -5.92
CA GLU A 70 2.18 -17.69 -7.25
C GLU A 70 1.72 -18.88 -8.12
N ASN A 71 1.34 -20.01 -7.51
CA ASN A 71 0.86 -21.22 -8.21
C ASN A 71 -0.59 -21.11 -8.71
N LEU A 72 -1.32 -20.06 -8.34
CA LEU A 72 -2.70 -19.80 -8.78
C LEU A 72 -2.72 -18.57 -9.70
N SER A 73 -2.31 -18.77 -10.96
CA SER A 73 -2.05 -17.69 -11.94
C SER A 73 -3.20 -16.68 -12.12
N ALA A 74 -4.46 -17.11 -11.96
CA ALA A 74 -5.64 -16.24 -12.06
C ALA A 74 -5.81 -15.31 -10.84
N ILE A 75 -5.33 -15.70 -9.66
CA ILE A 75 -5.49 -14.94 -8.41
C ILE A 75 -4.35 -13.96 -8.23
N GLY A 76 -3.12 -14.36 -8.54
CA GLY A 76 -1.95 -13.47 -8.50
C GLY A 76 -2.15 -12.19 -9.30
N GLY A 77 -2.71 -12.30 -10.52
CA GLY A 77 -3.02 -11.13 -11.36
C GLY A 77 -4.03 -10.17 -10.72
N ARG A 78 -5.14 -10.69 -10.14
CA ARG A 78 -6.16 -9.84 -9.50
C ARG A 78 -5.61 -9.15 -8.26
N VAL A 79 -4.87 -9.88 -7.41
CA VAL A 79 -4.23 -9.31 -6.21
C VAL A 79 -3.22 -8.24 -6.61
N ALA A 80 -2.41 -8.47 -7.66
CA ALA A 80 -1.47 -7.47 -8.16
C ALA A 80 -2.18 -6.19 -8.65
N THR A 81 -3.30 -6.30 -9.37
CA THR A 81 -4.10 -5.14 -9.77
C THR A 81 -4.66 -4.36 -8.58
N THR A 82 -5.22 -5.05 -7.59
CA THR A 82 -5.73 -4.38 -6.38
C THR A 82 -4.60 -3.72 -5.58
N LEU A 83 -3.43 -4.35 -5.49
CA LEU A 83 -2.26 -3.76 -4.84
C LEU A 83 -1.75 -2.51 -5.57
N ASP A 84 -1.85 -2.45 -6.89
CA ASP A 84 -1.51 -1.24 -7.65
C ASP A 84 -2.46 -0.08 -7.31
N GLN A 85 -3.76 -0.37 -7.16
CA GLN A 85 -4.74 0.62 -6.68
C GLN A 85 -4.45 1.07 -5.23
N VAL A 86 -3.98 0.17 -4.37
CA VAL A 86 -3.52 0.51 -3.01
C VAL A 86 -2.31 1.45 -3.07
N LYS A 87 -1.35 1.17 -3.97
CA LYS A 87 -0.16 2.01 -4.19
C LYS A 87 -0.55 3.45 -4.52
N ASP A 88 -1.43 3.61 -5.50
CA ASP A 88 -1.91 4.93 -5.94
C ASP A 88 -2.65 5.66 -4.81
N THR A 89 -3.39 4.92 -3.99
CA THR A 89 -4.10 5.47 -2.82
C THR A 89 -3.12 5.99 -1.76
N TYR A 90 -2.08 5.22 -1.43
CA TYR A 90 -1.06 5.66 -0.47
C TYR A 90 -0.25 6.84 -0.98
N HIS A 91 0.10 6.83 -2.25
CA HIS A 91 0.76 7.95 -2.90
C HIS A 91 -0.09 9.23 -2.78
N THR A 92 -1.38 9.13 -3.10
CA THR A 92 -2.33 10.25 -3.02
C THR A 92 -2.48 10.78 -1.59
N ILE A 93 -2.67 9.89 -0.61
CA ILE A 93 -2.78 10.29 0.81
C ILE A 93 -1.51 11.00 1.26
N THR A 94 -0.35 10.42 0.98
CA THR A 94 0.95 11.00 1.36
C THR A 94 1.14 12.37 0.73
N ALA A 95 0.86 12.50 -0.57
CA ALA A 95 0.96 13.76 -1.30
C ALA A 95 0.00 14.82 -0.74
N ASN A 96 -1.24 14.45 -0.46
CA ASN A 96 -2.23 15.37 0.09
C ASN A 96 -1.84 15.86 1.48
N ILE A 97 -1.35 14.98 2.36
CA ILE A 97 -0.91 15.39 3.72
C ILE A 97 0.36 16.23 3.65
N ALA A 98 1.34 15.85 2.82
CA ALA A 98 2.56 16.63 2.62
C ALA A 98 2.26 18.03 2.06
N ALA A 99 1.20 18.17 1.27
CA ALA A 99 0.76 19.47 0.76
C ALA A 99 0.16 20.37 1.85
N LEU A 100 -0.26 19.85 3.01
CA LEU A 100 -0.86 20.67 4.07
C LEU A 100 0.17 21.50 4.83
N SER A 101 1.43 21.05 4.92
CA SER A 101 2.45 21.72 5.73
C SER A 101 3.86 21.42 5.23
N ASP A 102 4.63 22.47 4.94
CA ASP A 102 6.01 22.35 4.49
C ASP A 102 6.91 21.71 5.57
N GLY A 103 6.56 21.85 6.85
CA GLY A 103 7.32 21.30 7.99
C GLY A 103 7.23 19.78 8.13
N LEU A 104 6.19 19.14 7.60
CA LEU A 104 5.94 17.70 7.71
C LEU A 104 6.45 16.89 6.51
N THR A 105 6.89 17.58 5.46
CA THR A 105 7.14 16.98 4.14
C THR A 105 8.21 15.89 4.11
N LYS A 106 9.33 16.06 4.83
CA LYS A 106 10.48 15.14 4.68
C LYS A 106 10.21 13.75 5.25
N ASP A 107 9.76 13.67 6.50
CA ASP A 107 9.59 12.38 7.18
C ASP A 107 8.35 11.64 6.67
N MET A 108 7.27 12.35 6.36
CA MET A 108 6.09 11.76 5.72
C MET A 108 6.40 11.23 4.32
N LYS A 109 7.24 11.94 3.56
CA LYS A 109 7.70 11.45 2.25
C LYS A 109 8.53 10.18 2.40
N LEU A 110 9.43 10.10 3.37
CA LEU A 110 10.21 8.88 3.62
C LEU A 110 9.31 7.68 3.99
N LEU A 111 8.29 7.91 4.82
CA LEU A 111 7.30 6.88 5.16
C LEU A 111 6.46 6.46 3.95
N GLY A 112 5.99 7.41 3.15
CA GLY A 112 5.26 7.15 1.91
C GLY A 112 6.09 6.38 0.88
N ASP A 113 7.33 6.79 0.64
CA ASP A 113 8.28 6.10 -0.23
C ASP A 113 8.53 4.66 0.25
N SER A 114 8.65 4.45 1.57
CA SER A 114 8.80 3.10 2.14
C SER A 114 7.57 2.23 1.90
N LEU A 115 6.36 2.78 2.04
CA LEU A 115 5.12 2.04 1.75
C LEU A 115 5.02 1.70 0.27
N GLU A 116 5.30 2.66 -0.62
CA GLU A 116 5.26 2.47 -2.07
C GLU A 116 6.21 1.34 -2.51
N ASN A 117 7.42 1.29 -1.94
CA ASN A 117 8.38 0.23 -2.20
C ASN A 117 7.87 -1.16 -1.75
N LEU A 118 7.23 -1.26 -0.58
CA LEU A 118 6.67 -2.52 -0.07
C LEU A 118 5.48 -2.99 -0.92
N VAL A 119 4.60 -2.08 -1.31
CA VAL A 119 3.49 -2.41 -2.21
C VAL A 119 4.02 -2.88 -3.57
N THR A 120 5.04 -2.21 -4.11
CA THR A 120 5.71 -2.61 -5.35
C THR A 120 6.28 -4.02 -5.25
N LEU A 121 6.94 -4.36 -4.14
CA LEU A 121 7.46 -5.70 -3.89
C LEU A 121 6.33 -6.74 -3.83
N ALA A 122 5.22 -6.43 -3.15
CA ALA A 122 4.06 -7.30 -3.11
C ALA A 122 3.49 -7.53 -4.53
N ILE A 123 3.32 -6.47 -5.34
CA ILE A 123 2.88 -6.56 -6.74
C ILE A 123 3.81 -7.48 -7.55
N GLN A 124 5.13 -7.33 -7.40
CA GLN A 124 6.10 -8.17 -8.13
C GLN A 124 5.98 -9.66 -7.77
N LYS A 125 5.71 -9.96 -6.50
CA LYS A 125 5.48 -11.33 -6.03
C LYS A 125 4.17 -11.90 -6.59
N TYR A 126 3.06 -11.18 -6.46
CA TYR A 126 1.76 -11.64 -6.95
C TYR A 126 1.65 -11.68 -8.47
N SER A 127 2.40 -10.85 -9.20
CA SER A 127 2.47 -10.88 -10.67
C SER A 127 3.42 -11.95 -11.22
N GLY A 128 4.12 -12.71 -10.36
CA GLY A 128 5.11 -13.71 -10.78
C GLY A 128 6.39 -13.11 -11.41
N ARG A 129 6.56 -11.78 -11.38
CA ARG A 129 7.73 -11.09 -11.94
C ARG A 129 8.94 -11.11 -11.00
N GLY A 130 8.76 -11.47 -9.73
CA GLY A 130 9.82 -11.51 -8.72
C GLY A 130 10.68 -12.79 -8.71
N THR A 131 10.27 -13.87 -9.38
CA THR A 131 10.94 -15.19 -9.34
C THR A 131 11.70 -15.55 -10.62
N GLN A 132 11.52 -14.82 -11.72
CA GLN A 132 12.18 -15.12 -13.00
C GLN A 132 13.72 -14.96 -12.96
N LYS A 133 14.27 -14.21 -12.00
CA LYS A 133 15.72 -13.92 -11.98
C LYS A 133 16.63 -15.04 -11.42
N ARG A 134 16.10 -16.21 -11.04
CA ARG A 134 16.93 -17.34 -10.55
C ARG A 134 16.87 -18.62 -11.39
N ALA A 135 16.03 -18.69 -12.42
CA ALA A 135 15.90 -19.89 -13.25
C ALA A 135 16.86 -19.93 -14.45
N GLU A 136 17.42 -18.79 -14.87
CA GLU A 136 18.24 -18.70 -16.10
C GLU A 136 19.75 -18.93 -15.87
N THR A 137 20.19 -19.27 -14.65
CA THR A 137 21.63 -19.45 -14.34
C THR A 137 22.02 -20.90 -14.00
N PHE A 138 21.17 -21.88 -14.25
CA PHE A 138 21.46 -23.31 -14.01
C PHE A 138 21.37 -24.19 -15.28
N SER A 139 21.69 -23.59 -16.42
CA SER A 139 21.91 -24.32 -17.67
C SER A 139 23.10 -23.72 -18.41
N ALA A 140 24.30 -24.05 -17.94
CA ALA A 140 25.55 -23.96 -18.69
C ALA A 140 26.52 -25.01 -18.14
#